data_AF-A0A537HX24-F1
#
_entry.id   AF-A0A537HX24-F1
#
_cell.length_a   1.000
_cell.length_b   1.000
_cell.length_c   1.000
_cell.angle_alpha   90.00
_cell.angle_beta   90.00
_cell.angle_gamma   90.00
#
_symmetry.space_group_name_H-M   'P 1'
#
loop_
_entity.id
_entity.type
_entity.pdbx_description
1 polymer ?
#
loop_
_entity_poly.entity_id
_entity_poly.type
_entity_poly.pdbx_seq_one_letter_code
_entity_poly.pdbx_strand_id
1 'polypeptide(L)'
;MQNFFHRIRQLFTSKIAPDKPFVQDYPTVTETVFNNYSFVIGGLFNYFNELPKHLQYRFVSRVHEFKESKKFHFIGLERNDDTAILVSASAIQVTFGLKNYKMQHFKDIYVLADAYRMDDDEELYIGHVAPDGIYLSWKHFLYGYSNKNNDINVAVHEMSHALLYNNFFAQLGIDKNFRLNYDRFSSTTGPILADVITNRRSFLRSYAFSNLHEFWAVSTEAFFENPSGLKQHMPDLYEALCRVLNQDPLTKHKIIEM
;
A
#
# COMPACT_ATOMS: atom_id res chain seq x y z
N MET A 1 35.32 48.84 26.07
CA MET A 1 35.30 47.84 24.97
C MET A 1 35.98 46.54 25.42
N GLN A 2 35.38 45.89 26.41
CA GLN A 2 35.62 44.54 26.90
C GLN A 2 34.29 44.15 27.53
N ASN A 3 33.82 42.91 27.37
CA ASN A 3 32.51 42.38 27.79
C ASN A 3 31.37 42.36 26.76
N PHE A 4 31.65 41.95 25.51
CA PHE A 4 30.58 41.43 24.63
C PHE A 4 30.91 40.07 23.99
N PHE A 5 32.18 39.73 23.79
CA PHE A 5 32.58 38.52 23.05
C PHE A 5 32.70 37.22 23.86
N HIS A 6 32.43 37.22 25.17
CA HIS A 6 32.50 35.99 25.98
C HIS A 6 31.15 35.29 26.19
N ARG A 7 30.03 35.90 25.78
CA ARG A 7 28.68 35.33 25.94
C ARG A 7 28.13 34.58 24.72
N ILE A 8 28.86 34.57 23.60
CA ILE A 8 28.40 33.91 22.35
C ILE A 8 29.03 32.53 22.13
N ARG A 9 29.95 32.09 23.00
CA ARG A 9 30.63 30.79 22.86
C ARG A 9 30.11 29.66 23.79
N GLN A 10 29.02 29.91 24.53
CA GLN A 10 28.38 28.92 25.42
C GLN A 10 26.93 28.55 25.03
N LEU A 11 26.42 29.04 23.90
CA LEU A 11 25.04 28.76 23.45
C LEU A 11 24.93 27.77 22.27
N PHE A 12 26.05 27.21 21.80
CA PHE A 12 26.07 26.16 20.78
C PHE A 12 26.95 24.98 21.20
N THR A 13 26.55 24.36 22.32
CA THR A 13 26.89 22.97 22.62
C THR A 13 25.66 22.30 23.20
N SER A 14 24.55 22.29 22.46
CA SER A 14 23.60 21.20 22.64
C SER A 14 24.35 19.93 22.23
N LYS A 15 24.73 19.13 23.23
CA LYS A 15 25.04 17.72 23.00
C LYS A 15 23.84 17.17 22.26
N ILE A 16 24.01 16.88 20.96
CA ILE A 16 23.11 15.99 20.26
C ILE A 16 23.16 14.70 21.07
N ALA A 17 22.10 14.44 21.84
CA ALA A 17 21.96 13.15 22.49
C ALA A 17 22.08 12.12 21.37
N PRO A 18 22.91 11.07 21.52
CA PRO A 18 22.87 9.98 20.55
C PRO A 18 21.41 9.54 20.46
N ASP A 19 20.90 9.40 19.24
CA ASP A 19 19.57 8.84 19.00
C ASP A 19 19.42 7.63 19.92
N LYS A 20 18.39 7.66 20.78
CA LYS A 20 18.04 6.46 21.54
C LYS A 20 17.88 5.36 20.50
N PRO A 21 18.56 4.21 20.64
CA PRO A 21 18.36 3.12 19.70
C PRO A 21 16.86 2.83 19.68
N PHE A 22 16.24 2.95 18.51
CA PHE A 22 14.89 2.47 18.25
C PHE A 22 14.91 0.95 18.47
N VAL A 23 14.70 0.52 19.71
CA VAL A 23 14.40 -0.87 20.03
C VAL A 23 12.92 -1.02 19.78
N GLN A 24 12.59 -1.27 18.51
CA GLN A 24 11.25 -1.61 18.11
C GLN A 24 11.25 -3.12 17.89
N ASP A 25 10.51 -3.84 18.73
CA ASP A 25 10.30 -5.30 18.73
C ASP A 25 9.64 -5.76 17.42
N TYR A 26 10.37 -5.65 16.31
CA TYR A 26 9.99 -6.29 15.07
C TYR A 26 10.34 -7.76 15.21
N PRO A 27 9.41 -8.69 14.96
CA PRO A 27 9.78 -10.09 14.78
C PRO A 27 10.82 -10.16 13.67
N THR A 28 12.06 -10.46 14.05
CA THR A 28 13.19 -10.48 13.14
C THR A 28 13.09 -11.77 12.34
N VAL A 29 12.76 -11.66 11.05
CA VAL A 29 13.00 -12.76 10.10
C VAL A 29 14.48 -13.12 10.12
N THR A 30 14.80 -14.41 9.90
CA THR A 30 16.20 -14.83 9.80
C THR A 30 16.88 -14.15 8.62
N GLU A 31 18.21 -14.01 8.66
CA GLU A 31 18.98 -13.44 7.54
C GLU A 31 18.72 -14.19 6.22
N THR A 32 18.54 -15.51 6.27
CA THR A 32 18.20 -16.31 5.09
C THR A 32 16.85 -15.91 4.50
N VAL A 33 15.82 -15.77 5.34
CA VAL A 33 14.49 -15.31 4.90
C VAL A 33 14.58 -13.89 4.37
N PHE A 34 15.27 -13.01 5.10
CA PHE A 34 15.44 -11.62 4.68
C PHE A 34 16.09 -11.50 3.30
N ASN A 35 17.21 -12.20 3.07
CA ASN A 35 17.94 -12.13 1.81
C ASN A 35 17.12 -12.70 0.65
N ASN A 36 16.43 -13.82 0.84
CA ASN A 36 15.58 -14.40 -0.18
C ASN A 36 14.42 -13.46 -0.57
N TYR A 37 13.64 -13.00 0.41
CA TYR A 37 12.50 -12.13 0.16
C TYR A 37 12.94 -10.78 -0.41
N SER A 38 14.04 -10.21 0.09
CA SER A 38 14.56 -8.94 -0.43
C SER A 38 15.02 -9.06 -1.88
N PHE A 39 15.61 -10.19 -2.27
CA PHE A 39 16.00 -10.45 -3.66
C PHE A 39 14.77 -10.50 -4.57
N VAL A 40 13.76 -11.28 -4.20
CA VAL A 40 12.51 -11.43 -4.97
C VAL A 40 11.76 -10.09 -5.06
N ILE A 41 11.48 -9.47 -3.93
CA ILE A 41 10.71 -8.21 -3.86
C ILE A 41 11.47 -7.09 -4.57
N GLY A 42 12.78 -6.96 -4.32
CA GLY A 42 13.61 -5.90 -4.90
C GLY A 42 13.74 -5.96 -6.42
N GLY A 43 13.52 -7.13 -7.03
CA GLY A 43 13.47 -7.28 -8.48
C GLY A 43 12.30 -6.56 -9.16
N LEU A 44 11.25 -6.19 -8.41
CA LEU A 44 10.02 -5.61 -8.98
C LEU A 44 9.51 -4.36 -8.22
N PHE A 45 9.66 -4.30 -6.91
CA PHE A 45 9.04 -3.26 -6.07
C PHE A 45 9.99 -2.08 -5.82
N ASN A 46 9.90 -1.04 -6.65
CA ASN A 46 10.65 0.21 -6.39
C ASN A 46 10.32 0.82 -5.02
N TYR A 47 9.06 0.70 -4.58
CA TYR A 47 8.63 1.11 -3.24
C TYR A 47 9.52 0.51 -2.13
N PHE A 48 9.86 -0.79 -2.23
CA PHE A 48 10.71 -1.48 -1.27
C PHE A 48 12.19 -1.07 -1.39
N ASN A 49 12.66 -0.86 -2.62
CA ASN A 49 14.05 -0.48 -2.89
C ASN A 49 14.41 0.90 -2.31
N GLU A 50 13.44 1.79 -2.16
CA GLU A 50 13.63 3.12 -1.59
C GLU A 50 13.64 3.15 -0.05
N LEU A 51 13.22 2.06 0.60
CA LEU A 51 13.15 1.98 2.06
C LEU A 51 14.55 1.94 2.69
N PRO A 52 14.79 2.66 3.80
CA PRO A 52 15.91 2.42 4.69
C PRO A 52 15.99 0.95 5.14
N LYS A 53 17.21 0.45 5.38
CA LYS A 53 17.45 -0.97 5.68
C LYS A 53 16.57 -1.52 6.82
N HIS A 54 16.42 -0.78 7.92
CA HIS A 54 15.57 -1.21 9.04
C HIS A 54 14.08 -1.35 8.65
N LEU A 55 13.60 -0.49 7.74
CA LEU A 55 12.23 -0.60 7.20
C LEU A 55 12.11 -1.69 6.14
N GLN A 56 13.17 -2.03 5.40
CA GLN A 56 13.19 -3.24 4.57
C GLN A 56 13.01 -4.50 5.43
N TYR A 57 13.69 -4.60 6.58
CA TYR A 57 13.48 -5.73 7.52
C TYR A 57 12.03 -5.78 8.02
N ARG A 58 11.47 -4.64 8.42
CA ARG A 58 10.05 -4.55 8.79
C ARG A 58 9.14 -4.99 7.66
N PHE A 59 9.39 -4.51 6.43
CA PHE A 59 8.57 -4.84 5.26
C PHE A 59 8.62 -6.35 4.99
N VAL A 60 9.80 -6.94 4.90
CA VAL A 60 9.97 -8.38 4.67
C VAL A 60 9.33 -9.20 5.78
N SER A 61 9.50 -8.80 7.05
CA SER A 61 8.86 -9.49 8.18
C SER A 61 7.33 -9.53 8.03
N ARG A 62 6.72 -8.39 7.68
CA ARG A 62 5.29 -8.32 7.40
C ARG A 62 4.88 -9.14 6.18
N VAL A 63 5.67 -9.15 5.12
CA VAL A 63 5.40 -9.95 3.90
C VAL A 63 5.42 -11.44 4.23
N HIS A 64 6.43 -11.88 4.97
CA HIS A 64 6.56 -13.25 5.44
C HIS A 64 5.35 -13.64 6.31
N GLU A 65 5.01 -12.84 7.32
CA GLU A 65 3.84 -13.10 8.17
C GLU A 65 2.50 -13.07 7.42
N PHE A 66 2.36 -12.18 6.44
CA PHE A 66 1.18 -12.15 5.59
C PHE A 66 1.10 -13.44 4.79
N LYS A 67 2.14 -13.80 4.04
CA LYS A 67 2.21 -15.02 3.22
C LYS A 67 1.87 -16.27 4.01
N GLU A 68 2.48 -16.46 5.19
CA GLU A 68 2.25 -17.62 6.05
C GLU A 68 0.81 -17.69 6.59
N SER A 69 0.08 -16.57 6.60
CA SER A 69 -1.32 -16.53 7.03
C SER A 69 -2.32 -16.84 5.91
N LYS A 70 -1.86 -17.07 4.66
CA LYS A 70 -2.68 -17.28 3.46
C LYS A 70 -2.49 -18.66 2.85
N LYS A 71 -3.49 -19.09 2.10
CA LYS A 71 -3.44 -20.20 1.16
C LYS A 71 -3.43 -19.63 -0.25
N PHE A 72 -2.41 -19.99 -1.02
CA PHE A 72 -2.27 -19.57 -2.41
C PHE A 72 -2.73 -20.68 -3.35
N HIS A 73 -3.65 -20.33 -4.24
CA HIS A 73 -4.18 -21.20 -5.28
C HIS A 73 -3.69 -20.70 -6.63
N PHE A 74 -3.06 -21.58 -7.40
CA PHE A 74 -2.49 -21.25 -8.70
C PHE A 74 -3.33 -21.91 -9.80
N ILE A 75 -4.00 -21.09 -10.62
CA ILE A 75 -4.92 -21.55 -11.66
C ILE A 75 -4.33 -21.22 -13.04
N GLY A 76 -3.99 -22.26 -13.80
CA GLY A 76 -3.35 -22.11 -15.12
C GLY A 76 -1.86 -21.74 -15.07
N LEU A 77 -1.23 -21.81 -13.89
CA LEU A 77 0.21 -21.65 -13.69
C LEU A 77 0.74 -22.63 -12.64
N GLU A 78 2.03 -22.93 -12.70
CA GLU A 78 2.69 -23.76 -11.70
C GLU A 78 2.79 -23.03 -10.36
N ARG A 79 2.79 -23.81 -9.27
CA ARG A 79 3.00 -23.27 -7.93
C ARG A 79 4.39 -22.62 -7.87
N ASN A 80 4.42 -21.34 -7.51
CA ASN A 80 5.66 -20.56 -7.47
C ASN A 80 5.70 -19.72 -6.18
N ASP A 81 6.74 -19.93 -5.36
CA ASP A 81 6.89 -19.23 -4.08
C ASP A 81 7.19 -17.74 -4.26
N ASP A 82 8.00 -17.37 -5.26
CA ASP A 82 8.31 -15.98 -5.59
C ASP A 82 7.04 -15.21 -5.96
N THR A 83 6.13 -15.85 -6.70
CA THR A 83 4.81 -15.28 -7.03
C THR A 83 4.00 -15.00 -5.75
N ALA A 84 3.97 -15.94 -4.81
CA ALA A 84 3.30 -15.73 -3.52
C ALA A 84 3.97 -14.64 -2.68
N ILE A 85 5.30 -14.51 -2.72
CA ILE A 85 6.06 -13.43 -2.08
C ILE A 85 5.67 -12.08 -2.68
N LEU A 86 5.64 -11.95 -4.01
CA LEU A 86 5.33 -10.71 -4.71
C LEU A 86 3.87 -10.27 -4.47
N VAL A 87 2.91 -11.21 -4.53
CA VAL A 87 1.51 -10.93 -4.19
C VAL A 87 1.35 -10.52 -2.73
N SER A 88 2.12 -11.13 -1.82
CA SER A 88 2.14 -10.71 -0.41
C SER A 88 2.78 -9.32 -0.24
N ALA A 89 3.77 -8.98 -1.05
CA ALA A 89 4.41 -7.67 -1.03
C ALA A 89 3.47 -6.54 -1.46
N SER A 90 2.56 -6.77 -2.42
CA SER A 90 1.55 -5.76 -2.78
C SER A 90 0.58 -5.47 -1.65
N ALA A 91 0.13 -6.51 -0.94
CA ALA A 91 -0.69 -6.37 0.26
C ALA A 91 0.01 -5.53 1.34
N ILE A 92 1.30 -5.80 1.57
CA ILE A 92 2.09 -5.04 2.54
C ILE A 92 2.38 -3.63 2.08
N GLN A 93 2.60 -3.38 0.78
CA GLN A 93 2.73 -2.02 0.25
C GLN A 93 1.50 -1.18 0.60
N VAL A 94 0.29 -1.68 0.33
CA VAL A 94 -0.95 -0.98 0.68
C VAL A 94 -1.07 -0.76 2.20
N THR A 95 -0.64 -1.72 3.02
CA THR A 95 -0.87 -1.73 4.46
C THR A 95 0.34 -1.37 5.33
N PHE A 96 1.44 -0.86 4.74
CA PHE A 96 2.72 -0.74 5.44
C PHE A 96 2.70 0.22 6.64
N GLY A 97 1.93 1.30 6.51
CA GLY A 97 1.70 2.28 7.58
C GLY A 97 0.70 1.82 8.65
N LEU A 98 -0.06 0.76 8.39
CA LEU A 98 -1.14 0.30 9.27
C LEU A 98 -0.66 -0.64 10.36
N LYS A 99 -1.41 -0.72 11.46
CA LYS A 99 -1.12 -1.64 12.57
C LYS A 99 -1.58 -3.05 12.21
N ASN A 100 -2.80 -3.17 11.68
CA ASN A 100 -3.36 -4.45 11.26
C ASN A 100 -3.28 -4.61 9.75
N TYR A 101 -2.17 -5.21 9.30
CA TYR A 101 -1.82 -5.36 7.89
C TYR A 101 -2.18 -6.73 7.29
N LYS A 102 -2.62 -7.70 8.12
CA LYS A 102 -2.79 -9.09 7.71
C LYS A 102 -4.06 -9.37 6.90
N MET A 103 -5.04 -8.46 6.86
CA MET A 103 -6.35 -8.68 6.24
C MET A 103 -6.92 -10.07 6.61
N GLN A 104 -7.16 -10.28 7.91
CA GLN A 104 -7.36 -11.62 8.50
C GLN A 104 -8.56 -12.39 7.95
N HIS A 105 -9.55 -11.69 7.40
CA HIS A 105 -10.72 -12.30 6.78
C HIS A 105 -10.34 -13.18 5.57
N PHE A 106 -9.50 -12.66 4.69
CA PHE A 106 -9.12 -13.35 3.47
C PHE A 106 -8.06 -14.41 3.77
N LYS A 107 -8.47 -15.68 3.76
CA LYS A 107 -7.58 -16.83 3.95
C LYS A 107 -7.02 -17.34 2.64
N ASP A 108 -7.74 -17.15 1.55
CA ASP A 108 -7.44 -17.70 0.24
C ASP A 108 -7.12 -16.57 -0.75
N ILE A 109 -6.05 -16.77 -1.51
CA ILE A 109 -5.62 -15.88 -2.60
C ILE A 109 -5.47 -16.73 -3.85
N TYR A 110 -6.22 -16.37 -4.89
CA TYR A 110 -6.23 -17.04 -6.18
C TYR A 110 -5.39 -16.24 -7.16
N VAL A 111 -4.34 -16.87 -7.67
CA VAL A 111 -3.49 -16.32 -8.72
C VAL A 111 -3.84 -17.06 -10.01
N LEU A 112 -4.31 -16.32 -11.00
CA LEU A 112 -4.71 -16.84 -12.31
C LEU A 112 -3.70 -16.40 -13.37
N ALA A 113 -3.41 -17.24 -14.36
CA ALA A 113 -2.36 -16.93 -15.33
C ALA A 113 -2.60 -15.64 -16.14
N ASP A 114 -3.83 -15.41 -16.59
CA ASP A 114 -4.25 -14.27 -17.42
C ASP A 114 -5.63 -13.77 -16.98
N ALA A 115 -6.22 -12.83 -17.72
CA ALA A 115 -7.61 -12.42 -17.56
C ALA A 115 -8.55 -13.61 -17.71
N TYR A 116 -9.66 -13.59 -16.98
CA TYR A 116 -10.60 -14.71 -16.90
C TYR A 116 -12.04 -14.19 -16.95
N ARG A 117 -12.98 -15.08 -17.25
CA ARG A 117 -14.41 -14.80 -17.18
C ARG A 117 -14.99 -15.46 -15.95
N MET A 118 -15.92 -14.77 -15.29
CA MET A 118 -16.82 -15.41 -14.36
C MET A 118 -17.98 -16.04 -15.12
N ASP A 119 -18.58 -17.07 -14.55
CA ASP A 119 -19.83 -17.61 -15.05
C ASP A 119 -20.87 -16.46 -15.05
N ASP A 120 -21.62 -16.34 -16.15
CA ASP A 120 -22.64 -15.31 -16.40
C ASP A 120 -22.14 -13.88 -16.71
N ASP A 121 -20.83 -13.66 -16.91
CA ASP A 121 -20.30 -12.37 -17.36
C ASP A 121 -19.72 -12.38 -18.78
N GLU A 122 -20.02 -11.32 -19.55
CA GLU A 122 -19.42 -11.12 -20.87
C GLU A 122 -18.02 -10.47 -20.79
N GLU A 123 -17.75 -9.73 -19.71
CA GLU A 123 -16.50 -9.01 -19.51
C GLU A 123 -15.37 -9.89 -18.93
N LEU A 124 -14.14 -9.49 -19.23
CA LEU A 124 -12.95 -10.14 -18.69
C LEU A 124 -12.51 -9.46 -17.40
N TYR A 125 -12.34 -10.25 -16.36
CA TYR A 125 -11.77 -9.86 -15.09
C TYR A 125 -10.26 -10.01 -15.10
N ILE A 126 -9.57 -9.00 -14.57
CA ILE A 126 -8.12 -9.04 -14.32
C ILE A 126 -7.82 -9.13 -12.81
N GLY A 127 -8.84 -8.96 -11.98
CA GLY A 127 -8.84 -9.05 -10.53
C GLY A 127 -10.27 -8.91 -10.00
N HIS A 128 -10.52 -9.43 -8.80
CA HIS A 128 -11.69 -9.06 -8.00
C HIS A 128 -11.49 -9.52 -6.55
N VAL A 129 -12.33 -8.99 -5.65
CA VAL A 129 -12.43 -9.44 -4.25
C VAL A 129 -13.83 -9.97 -4.00
N ALA A 130 -13.93 -11.20 -3.49
CA ALA A 130 -15.16 -11.86 -3.10
C ALA A 130 -15.07 -12.34 -1.63
N PRO A 131 -16.18 -12.66 -0.95
CA PRO A 131 -16.16 -13.07 0.46
C PRO A 131 -15.24 -14.27 0.77
N ASP A 132 -14.95 -15.10 -0.22
CA ASP A 132 -14.12 -16.30 -0.11
C ASP A 132 -12.65 -16.09 -0.51
N GLY A 133 -12.30 -14.98 -1.16
CA GLY A 133 -10.91 -14.76 -1.54
C GLY A 133 -10.59 -13.48 -2.31
N ILE A 134 -9.30 -13.29 -2.54
CA ILE A 134 -8.74 -12.25 -3.41
C ILE A 134 -8.24 -12.92 -4.68
N TYR A 135 -8.62 -12.40 -5.84
CA TYR A 135 -8.32 -13.01 -7.13
C TYR A 135 -7.50 -12.03 -7.97
N LEU A 136 -6.41 -12.51 -8.55
CA LEU A 136 -5.46 -11.69 -9.30
C LEU A 136 -5.02 -12.38 -10.57
N SER A 137 -5.06 -11.67 -11.69
CA SER A 137 -4.37 -12.09 -12.91
C SER A 137 -2.87 -11.80 -12.79
N TRP A 138 -2.05 -12.83 -12.89
CA TRP A 138 -0.59 -12.76 -12.77
C TRP A 138 0.05 -11.92 -13.89
N LYS A 139 -0.43 -12.08 -15.12
CA LYS A 139 0.02 -11.24 -16.24
C LYS A 139 -0.22 -9.75 -15.97
N HIS A 140 -1.40 -9.40 -15.44
CA HIS A 140 -1.75 -8.01 -15.16
C HIS A 140 -1.08 -7.48 -13.88
N PHE A 141 -0.82 -8.36 -12.90
CA PHE A 141 0.04 -8.07 -11.75
C PHE A 141 1.42 -7.59 -12.23
N LEU A 142 2.08 -8.39 -13.07
CA LEU A 142 3.41 -8.05 -13.60
C LEU A 142 3.38 -6.77 -14.44
N TYR A 143 2.34 -6.60 -15.25
CA TYR A 143 2.14 -5.40 -16.06
C TYR A 143 2.07 -4.14 -15.19
N GLY A 144 1.29 -4.16 -14.10
CA GLY A 144 1.14 -3.00 -13.22
C GLY A 144 2.45 -2.56 -12.56
N TYR A 145 3.28 -3.51 -12.14
CA TYR A 145 4.58 -3.17 -11.53
C TYR A 145 5.71 -2.88 -12.54
N SER A 146 5.57 -3.29 -13.80
CA SER A 146 6.60 -3.08 -14.82
C SER A 146 6.36 -1.85 -15.69
N ASN A 147 5.12 -1.35 -15.77
CA ASN A 147 4.74 -0.27 -16.68
C ASN A 147 4.16 0.94 -15.94
N LYS A 148 4.98 1.99 -15.79
CA LYS A 148 4.65 3.19 -15.00
C LYS A 148 3.75 4.22 -15.71
N ASN A 149 3.28 3.94 -16.94
CA ASN A 149 2.74 4.99 -17.82
C ASN A 149 1.21 5.17 -17.75
N ASN A 150 0.47 4.41 -16.94
CA ASN A 150 -1.00 4.43 -16.98
C ASN A 150 -1.68 4.49 -15.60
N ASP A 151 -0.94 4.57 -14.50
CA ASP A 151 -1.46 4.54 -13.12
C ASP A 151 -2.41 3.33 -12.88
N ILE A 152 -2.10 2.18 -13.51
CA ILE A 152 -2.85 0.92 -13.36
C ILE A 152 -1.98 -0.07 -12.60
N ASN A 153 -2.44 -0.49 -11.43
CA ASN A 153 -1.84 -1.58 -10.68
C ASN A 153 -2.94 -2.44 -10.05
N VAL A 154 -3.31 -3.53 -10.74
CA VAL A 154 -4.39 -4.43 -10.31
C VAL A 154 -4.15 -5.00 -8.92
N ALA A 155 -2.89 -5.25 -8.54
CA ALA A 155 -2.59 -5.74 -7.21
C ALA A 155 -2.85 -4.70 -6.13
N VAL A 156 -2.44 -3.45 -6.35
CA VAL A 156 -2.79 -2.35 -5.44
C VAL A 156 -4.30 -2.16 -5.39
N HIS A 157 -4.98 -2.23 -6.53
CA HIS A 157 -6.42 -2.10 -6.66
C HIS A 157 -7.18 -3.13 -5.80
N GLU A 158 -6.96 -4.43 -6.04
CA GLU A 158 -7.65 -5.49 -5.30
C GLU A 158 -7.28 -5.51 -3.81
N MET A 159 -6.02 -5.22 -3.46
CA MET A 159 -5.61 -5.13 -2.06
C MET A 159 -6.27 -3.96 -1.34
N SER A 160 -6.62 -2.89 -2.06
CA SER A 160 -7.37 -1.76 -1.53
C SER A 160 -8.82 -2.14 -1.25
N HIS A 161 -9.46 -2.91 -2.14
CA HIS A 161 -10.79 -3.48 -1.90
C HIS A 161 -10.78 -4.45 -0.72
N ALA A 162 -9.81 -5.36 -0.66
CA ALA A 162 -9.67 -6.32 0.43
C ALA A 162 -9.47 -5.64 1.78
N LEU A 163 -8.66 -4.57 1.83
CA LEU A 163 -8.47 -3.80 3.05
C LEU A 163 -9.77 -3.17 3.56
N LEU A 164 -10.57 -2.60 2.65
CA LEU A 164 -11.86 -2.00 2.97
C LEU A 164 -12.86 -3.07 3.45
N TYR A 165 -12.95 -4.17 2.71
CA TYR A 165 -13.81 -5.31 3.04
C TYR A 165 -13.50 -5.86 4.44
N ASN A 166 -12.21 -6.08 4.73
CA ASN A 166 -11.77 -6.62 6.01
C ASN A 166 -12.15 -5.73 7.20
N ASN A 167 -12.08 -4.39 7.04
CA ASN A 167 -12.33 -3.45 8.12
C ASN A 167 -13.82 -3.15 8.36
N PHE A 168 -14.64 -3.12 7.31
CA PHE A 168 -16.04 -2.66 7.40
C PHE A 168 -17.07 -3.78 7.28
N PHE A 169 -16.82 -4.80 6.45
CA PHE A 169 -17.76 -5.90 6.24
C PHE A 169 -17.45 -7.08 7.16
N ALA A 170 -16.24 -7.64 7.07
CA ALA A 170 -15.85 -8.77 7.91
C ALA A 170 -15.55 -8.37 9.36
N GLN A 171 -15.05 -7.15 9.58
CA GLN A 171 -14.69 -6.60 10.88
C GLN A 171 -13.70 -7.48 11.68
N LEU A 172 -12.76 -8.13 10.99
CA LEU A 172 -11.73 -8.99 11.61
C LEU A 172 -10.37 -8.29 11.64
N GLY A 173 -9.76 -8.18 12.82
CA GLY A 173 -8.48 -7.48 12.98
C GLY A 173 -8.59 -5.99 12.63
N ILE A 174 -9.67 -5.33 13.07
CA ILE A 174 -9.99 -3.93 12.75
C ILE A 174 -8.86 -2.99 13.18
N ASP A 175 -8.41 -2.14 12.26
CA ASP A 175 -7.57 -1.00 12.59
C ASP A 175 -8.44 0.23 12.87
N LYS A 176 -8.55 0.62 14.15
CA LYS A 176 -9.39 1.74 14.57
C LYS A 176 -8.96 3.07 13.96
N ASN A 177 -7.65 3.27 13.77
CA ASN A 177 -7.13 4.48 13.17
C ASN A 177 -7.45 4.52 11.68
N PHE A 178 -7.30 3.39 10.99
CA PHE A 178 -7.73 3.26 9.59
C PHE A 178 -9.21 3.61 9.45
N ARG A 179 -10.12 3.00 10.23
CA ARG A 179 -11.56 3.28 10.14
C ARG A 179 -11.88 4.75 10.37
N LEU A 180 -11.33 5.35 11.43
CA LEU A 180 -11.55 6.76 11.73
C LEU A 180 -11.06 7.67 10.59
N ASN A 181 -9.87 7.39 10.06
CA ASN A 181 -9.32 8.18 8.96
C ASN A 181 -10.03 7.90 7.63
N TYR A 182 -10.59 6.70 7.43
CA TYR A 182 -11.39 6.37 6.26
C TYR A 182 -12.75 7.08 6.30
N ASP A 183 -13.40 7.16 7.46
CA ASP A 183 -14.64 7.94 7.62
C ASP A 183 -14.39 9.44 7.30
N ARG A 184 -13.24 9.96 7.72
CA ARG A 184 -12.78 11.32 7.34
C ARG A 184 -12.48 11.44 5.86
N PHE A 185 -11.80 10.46 5.27
CA PHE A 185 -11.52 10.38 3.84
C PHE A 185 -12.84 10.45 3.07
N SER A 186 -13.80 9.58 3.37
CA SER A 186 -15.09 9.52 2.69
C SER A 186 -15.88 10.82 2.81
N SER A 187 -15.82 11.48 3.97
CA SER A 187 -16.49 12.78 4.17
C SER A 187 -15.83 13.92 3.39
N THR A 188 -14.50 13.86 3.23
CA THR A 188 -13.72 14.91 2.54
C THR A 188 -13.73 14.73 1.02
N THR A 189 -13.78 13.49 0.53
CA THR A 189 -13.69 13.18 -0.90
C THR A 189 -15.04 13.12 -1.60
N GLY A 190 -16.16 13.05 -0.87
CA GLY A 190 -17.51 13.16 -1.44
C GLY A 190 -17.72 14.40 -2.32
N PRO A 191 -17.35 15.61 -1.87
CA PRO A 191 -17.38 16.82 -2.70
C PRO A 191 -16.46 16.77 -3.92
N ILE A 192 -15.26 16.18 -3.78
CA ILE A 192 -14.31 15.99 -4.90
C ILE A 192 -14.94 15.11 -5.98
N LEU A 193 -15.58 14.00 -5.58
CA LEU A 193 -16.29 13.10 -6.48
C LEU A 193 -17.43 13.83 -7.22
N ALA A 194 -18.23 14.61 -6.49
CA ALA A 194 -19.34 15.37 -7.07
C ALA A 194 -18.87 16.43 -8.09
N ASP A 195 -17.78 17.15 -7.79
CA ASP A 195 -17.20 18.15 -8.68
C ASP A 195 -16.67 17.52 -9.98
N VAL A 196 -15.94 16.40 -9.85
CA VAL A 196 -15.37 15.70 -11.00
C VAL A 196 -16.47 15.13 -11.91
N ILE A 197 -17.51 14.53 -11.36
CA ILE A 197 -18.66 14.03 -12.13
C ILE A 197 -19.32 15.17 -12.91
N THR A 198 -19.40 16.36 -12.30
CA THR A 198 -20.01 17.55 -12.91
C THR A 198 -19.14 18.16 -14.01
N ASN A 199 -17.85 18.35 -13.72
CA ASN A 199 -16.91 19.08 -14.59
C ASN A 199 -16.17 18.19 -15.58
N ARG A 200 -16.28 16.86 -15.47
CA ARG A 200 -15.63 15.83 -16.30
C ARG A 200 -14.12 16.01 -16.44
N ARG A 201 -13.47 16.51 -15.39
CA ARG A 201 -12.01 16.72 -15.34
C ARG A 201 -11.48 16.10 -14.06
N SER A 202 -10.54 15.17 -14.21
CA SER A 202 -9.82 14.59 -13.08
C SER A 202 -8.45 14.11 -13.51
N PHE A 203 -7.56 14.05 -12.53
CA PHE A 203 -6.31 13.32 -12.67
C PHE A 203 -6.54 11.80 -12.66
N LEU A 204 -7.53 11.31 -11.90
CA LEU A 204 -7.86 9.89 -11.88
C LEU A 204 -8.53 9.45 -13.19
N ARG A 205 -8.32 8.18 -13.55
CA ARG A 205 -9.01 7.54 -14.68
C ARG A 205 -10.52 7.55 -14.47
N SER A 206 -11.29 7.60 -15.56
CA SER A 206 -12.76 7.65 -15.52
C SER A 206 -13.39 6.51 -14.71
N TYR A 207 -12.73 5.35 -14.69
CA TYR A 207 -13.15 4.18 -13.93
C TYR A 207 -13.31 4.45 -12.41
N ALA A 208 -12.54 5.39 -11.86
CA ALA A 208 -12.66 5.83 -10.47
C ALA A 208 -14.06 6.38 -10.12
N PHE A 209 -14.84 6.80 -11.11
CA PHE A 209 -16.15 7.45 -10.91
C PHE A 209 -17.33 6.50 -11.10
N SER A 210 -17.07 5.20 -11.22
CA SER A 210 -18.11 4.17 -11.32
C SER A 210 -18.90 4.02 -10.02
N ASN A 211 -18.20 3.96 -8.88
CA ASN A 211 -18.78 3.96 -7.53
C ASN A 211 -17.71 4.33 -6.48
N LEU A 212 -18.10 4.45 -5.21
CA LEU A 212 -17.19 4.82 -4.11
C LEU A 212 -16.08 3.79 -3.84
N HIS A 213 -16.32 2.50 -4.09
CA HIS A 213 -15.31 1.47 -3.92
C HIS A 213 -14.22 1.58 -5.01
N GLU A 214 -14.63 1.80 -6.26
CA GLU A 214 -13.69 2.06 -7.37
C GLU A 214 -12.93 3.36 -7.17
N PHE A 215 -13.61 4.40 -6.67
CA PHE A 215 -12.95 5.65 -6.34
C PHE A 215 -11.81 5.43 -5.33
N TRP A 216 -12.06 4.63 -4.29
CA TRP A 216 -11.04 4.26 -3.30
C TRP A 216 -9.87 3.48 -3.92
N ALA A 217 -10.16 2.45 -4.70
CA ALA A 217 -9.13 1.59 -5.28
C ALA A 217 -8.26 2.35 -6.30
N VAL A 218 -8.88 3.09 -7.24
CA VAL A 218 -8.15 3.89 -8.24
C VAL A 218 -7.39 5.07 -7.61
N SER A 219 -7.92 5.67 -6.55
CA SER A 219 -7.18 6.67 -5.77
C SER A 219 -5.92 6.08 -5.14
N THR A 220 -6.01 4.84 -4.64
CA THR A 220 -4.87 4.13 -4.03
C THR A 220 -3.85 3.68 -5.08
N GLU A 221 -4.29 3.28 -6.28
CA GLU A 221 -3.38 3.06 -7.42
C GLU A 221 -2.58 4.32 -7.73
N ALA A 222 -3.25 5.46 -7.96
CA ALA A 222 -2.58 6.73 -8.25
C ALA A 222 -1.63 7.17 -7.12
N PHE A 223 -1.98 6.87 -5.86
CA PHE A 223 -1.16 7.17 -4.70
C PHE A 223 0.20 6.48 -4.72
N PHE A 224 0.25 5.22 -5.17
CA PHE A 224 1.49 4.45 -5.19
C PHE A 224 2.22 4.52 -6.53
N GLU A 225 1.50 4.61 -7.64
CA GLU A 225 2.08 4.64 -8.99
C GLU A 225 2.59 6.03 -9.39
N ASN A 226 1.83 7.09 -9.08
CA ASN A 226 2.20 8.47 -9.41
C ASN A 226 1.86 9.45 -8.29
N PRO A 227 2.47 9.29 -7.10
CA PRO A 227 2.21 10.15 -5.94
C PRO A 227 2.47 11.64 -6.22
N SER A 228 3.48 11.95 -7.03
CA SER A 228 3.80 13.34 -7.41
C SER A 228 2.71 13.98 -8.25
N GLY A 229 2.22 13.25 -9.27
CA GLY A 229 1.12 13.70 -10.12
C GLY A 229 -0.17 13.88 -9.33
N LEU A 230 -0.48 12.92 -8.45
CA LEU A 230 -1.65 13.00 -7.57
C LEU A 230 -1.57 14.21 -6.63
N LYS A 231 -0.42 14.43 -5.97
CA LYS A 231 -0.21 15.59 -5.10
C LYS A 231 -0.34 16.92 -5.84
N GLN A 232 0.14 16.99 -7.08
CA GLN A 232 0.08 18.21 -7.89
C GLN A 232 -1.34 18.55 -8.33
N HIS A 233 -2.12 17.56 -8.77
CA HIS A 233 -3.41 17.79 -9.42
C HIS A 233 -4.61 17.60 -8.49
N MET A 234 -4.47 16.79 -7.44
CA MET A 234 -5.52 16.52 -6.44
C MET A 234 -4.91 16.49 -5.02
N PRO A 235 -4.34 17.60 -4.52
CA PRO A 235 -3.61 17.65 -3.24
C PRO A 235 -4.46 17.22 -2.04
N ASP A 236 -5.74 17.62 -1.97
CA ASP A 236 -6.63 17.25 -0.87
C ASP A 236 -6.87 15.73 -0.80
N LEU A 237 -7.00 15.09 -1.98
CA LEU A 237 -7.12 13.65 -2.08
C LEU A 237 -5.82 12.96 -1.65
N TYR A 238 -4.68 13.46 -2.12
CA TYR A 238 -3.36 12.96 -1.71
C TYR A 238 -3.16 13.04 -0.19
N GLU A 239 -3.49 14.17 0.45
CA GLU A 239 -3.40 14.32 1.90
C GLU A 239 -4.34 13.38 2.64
N ALA A 240 -5.56 13.19 2.14
CA ALA A 240 -6.52 12.24 2.73
C ALA A 240 -6.00 10.80 2.65
N LEU A 241 -5.38 10.42 1.53
CA LEU A 241 -4.74 9.10 1.34
C LEU A 241 -3.55 8.91 2.29
N CYS A 242 -2.73 9.96 2.46
CA CYS A 242 -1.63 9.94 3.42
C CYS A 242 -2.13 9.62 4.84
N ARG A 243 -3.20 10.29 5.29
CA ARG A 243 -3.79 10.09 6.63
C ARG A 243 -4.41 8.71 6.79
N VAL A 244 -5.15 8.22 5.80
CA VAL A 244 -5.87 6.94 5.91
C VAL A 244 -4.94 5.74 5.83
N LEU A 245 -3.93 5.77 4.95
CA LEU A 245 -2.95 4.69 4.81
C LEU A 245 -1.76 4.82 5.77
N ASN A 246 -1.69 5.93 6.50
CA ASN A 246 -0.57 6.32 7.37
C ASN A 246 0.78 6.27 6.65
N GLN A 247 0.80 6.75 5.40
CA GLN A 247 1.93 6.65 4.51
C GLN A 247 2.15 7.92 3.69
N ASP A 248 3.39 8.19 3.30
CA ASP A 248 3.75 9.17 2.27
C ASP A 248 4.75 8.53 1.29
N PRO A 249 4.29 8.08 0.11
CA PRO A 249 5.13 7.47 -0.92
C PRO A 249 6.21 8.38 -1.48
N LEU A 250 6.17 9.71 -1.26
CA LEU A 250 7.23 10.64 -1.68
C LEU A 250 8.39 10.69 -0.68
N THR A 251 8.20 10.19 0.54
CA THR A 251 9.27 10.13 1.54
C THR A 251 10.07 8.83 1.42
N LYS A 252 11.29 8.80 1.96
CA LYS A 252 12.08 7.56 2.04
C LYS A 252 11.54 6.58 3.08
N HIS A 253 11.01 7.09 4.20
CA HIS A 253 10.50 6.25 5.28
C HIS A 253 9.13 5.64 4.95
N LYS A 254 8.39 6.25 4.02
CA LYS A 254 7.04 5.86 3.58
C LYS A 254 5.96 5.90 4.66
N ILE A 255 6.28 5.78 5.94
CA ILE A 255 5.35 5.80 7.07
C ILE A 255 5.34 7.21 7.65
N ILE A 256 4.14 7.71 7.97
CA ILE A 256 3.97 8.97 8.68
C ILE A 256 4.04 8.65 10.18
N GLU A 257 5.01 9.25 10.87
CA GLU A 257 5.01 9.25 12.34
C GLU A 257 3.93 10.23 12.80
N MET A 258 2.79 9.69 13.27
CA MET A 258 1.75 10.47 13.94
C MET A 258 1.95 10.43 15.45
#